data_AF-A0AAU7KMB0-F1
#
_entry.id   AF-A0AAU7KMB0-F1
#
_cell.length_a   1.000
_cell.length_b   1.000
_cell.length_c   1.000
_cell.angle_alpha   90.00
_cell.angle_beta   90.00
_cell.angle_gamma   90.00
#
_symmetry.space_group_name_H-M   'P 1'
#
loop_
_entity.id
_entity.type
_entity.pdbx_description
1 polymer ?
#
loop_
_entity_poly.entity_id
_entity_poly.type
_entity_poly.pdbx_seq_one_letter_code
_entity_poly.pdbx_strand_id
1 'polypeptide(L)' 'MSQNKCSLKVVKDGRVLHGTAAILHATSRDGGYDAYMANFAQKVVEHTMEEHLREERKPKLSRVK' A
#
# COMPACT_ATOMS: atom_id res chain seq x y z
N MET A 1 -16.61 4.53 -21.38
CA MET A 1 -15.98 5.59 -20.57
C MET A 1 -14.48 5.34 -20.55
N SER A 2 -13.67 6.18 -21.22
CA SER A 2 -12.20 6.08 -21.08
C SER A 2 -11.85 6.56 -19.68
N GLN A 3 -11.37 5.66 -18.82
CA GLN A 3 -10.81 6.04 -17.53
C GLN A 3 -9.58 6.90 -17.83
N ASN A 4 -9.73 8.22 -17.71
CA ASN A 4 -8.60 9.15 -17.75
C ASN A 4 -7.69 8.78 -16.57
N LYS A 5 -6.68 7.94 -16.84
CA LYS A 5 -5.62 7.63 -15.88
C LYS A 5 -4.85 8.94 -15.67
N CYS A 6 -5.21 9.69 -14.64
CA CYS A 6 -4.47 10.88 -14.20
C CYS A 6 -3.04 10.44 -13.86
N SER A 7 -2.18 10.51 -14.87
CA SER A 7 -0.77 10.18 -14.79
C SER A 7 -0.03 11.48 -14.59
N LEU A 8 0.69 11.57 -13.47
CA LEU A 8 1.58 12.69 -13.20
C LEU A 8 2.98 12.25 -13.62
N LYS A 9 3.72 13.15 -14.26
CA LYS A 9 5.10 12.91 -14.70
C LYS A 9 6.00 13.84 -13.91
N VAL A 10 6.83 13.28 -13.03
CA VAL A 10 7.83 14.06 -12.29
C VAL A 10 9.18 13.86 -12.96
N VAL A 11 9.82 14.96 -13.35
CA VAL A 11 11.16 14.98 -13.96
C VAL A 11 12.12 15.62 -12.97
N LYS A 12 13.16 14.88 -12.56
CA LYS A 12 14.26 15.40 -11.73
C LYS A 12 15.59 14.84 -12.24
N ASP A 13 16.54 15.70 -12.57
CA ASP A 13 17.90 15.34 -12.99
C ASP A 13 17.94 14.29 -14.12
N GLY A 14 17.04 14.43 -15.11
CA GLY A 14 16.90 13.49 -16.24
C GLY A 14 16.16 12.19 -15.92
N ARG A 15 15.77 11.96 -14.66
CA ARG A 15 14.98 10.80 -14.23
C ARG A 15 13.49 11.13 -14.30
N VAL A 16 12.72 10.23 -14.90
CA VAL A 16 11.28 10.38 -15.10
C VAL A 16 10.55 9.32 -14.29
N LEU A 17 9.72 9.77 -13.35
CA LEU A 17 8.82 8.88 -12.61
C LEU A 17 7.43 8.90 -13.24
N HIS A 18 6.94 7.72 -13.61
CA HIS A 18 5.60 7.49 -14.12
C HIS A 18 4.74 6.87 -13.02
N GLY A 19 3.65 7.53 -12.66
CA GLY A 19 2.72 7.02 -11.65
C GLY A 19 1.37 7.71 -11.70
N THR A 20 0.39 7.16 -10.99
CA THR A 20 -0.85 7.87 -10.72
C THR A 20 -0.55 9.07 -9.82
N ALA A 21 -1.24 10.19 -10.05
CA ALA A 21 -1.00 11.42 -9.28
C ALA A 21 -1.07 11.20 -7.75
N ALA A 22 -1.96 10.30 -7.30
CA ALA A 22 -2.09 9.94 -5.88
C ALA A 22 -0.82 9.30 -5.30
N ILE A 23 -0.18 8.37 -6.02
CA ILE A 23 1.04 7.71 -5.56
C ILE A 23 2.21 8.70 -5.58
N LEU A 24 2.30 9.57 -6.58
CA LEU A 24 3.37 10.56 -6.67
C LEU A 24 3.26 11.66 -5.61
N HIS A 25 2.05 12.09 -5.25
CA HIS A 25 1.84 12.97 -4.12
C HIS A 25 2.14 12.30 -2.78
N ALA A 26 1.73 11.04 -2.59
CA ALA A 26 2.02 10.29 -1.37
C ALA A 26 3.53 10.07 -1.19
N THR A 27 4.21 9.61 -2.24
CA THR A 27 5.68 9.43 -2.24
C THR A 27 6.44 10.73 -2.01
N SER A 28 5.98 11.85 -2.56
CA SER A 28 6.62 13.15 -2.32
C SER A 28 6.43 13.65 -0.88
N ARG A 29 5.26 13.42 -0.28
CA ARG A 29 4.97 13.79 1.11
C ARG A 29 5.75 12.95 2.12
N ASP A 30 5.96 11.67 1.81
CA ASP A 30 6.63 10.71 2.69
C ASP A 30 8.17 10.77 2.56
N GLY A 31 8.73 11.74 1.83
CA GLY A 31 10.18 11.94 1.71
C GLY A 31 10.84 11.13 0.59
N GLY A 32 10.07 10.50 -0.29
CA GLY A 32 10.56 9.73 -1.44
C GLY A 32 9.82 8.42 -1.65
N TYR A 33 10.11 7.74 -2.77
CA TYR A 33 9.51 6.46 -3.10
C TYR A 33 9.89 5.35 -2.11
N ASP A 34 11.16 5.29 -1.71
CA ASP A 34 11.66 4.25 -0.81
C ASP A 34 11.01 4.35 0.58
N ALA A 35 10.89 5.56 1.12
CA ALA A 35 10.22 5.80 2.40
C ALA A 35 8.72 5.47 2.34
N TYR A 36 8.04 5.86 1.26
CA TYR A 36 6.64 5.50 1.02
C TYR A 36 6.44 3.99 0.95
N MET A 37 7.31 3.27 0.24
CA MET A 37 7.24 1.80 0.14
C MET A 37 7.52 1.12 1.48
N ALA A 38 8.46 1.61 2.28
CA ALA A 38 8.72 1.10 3.63
C ALA A 38 7.49 1.27 4.54
N ASN A 39 6.89 2.46 4.55
CA ASN A 39 5.67 2.74 5.31
C ASN A 39 4.48 1.90 4.83
N PHE A 40 4.35 1.71 3.52
CA PHE A 40 3.31 0.87 2.94
C PHE A 40 3.46 -0.59 3.37
N ALA A 41 4.68 -1.14 3.27
CA ALA A 41 4.96 -2.50 3.70
C ALA A 41 4.65 -2.71 5.19
N GLN A 42 5.02 -1.75 6.05
CA GLN A 42 4.71 -1.81 7.46
C GLN A 42 3.20 -1.85 7.72
N LYS A 43 2.42 -0.99 7.06
CA LYS A 43 0.94 -0.98 7.18
C LYS A 43 0.31 -2.30 6.76
N VAL A 44 0.82 -2.90 5.68
CA VAL A 44 0.35 -4.21 5.22
C VAL A 44 0.63 -5.28 6.27
N VAL A 45 1.85 -5.32 6.82
CA VAL A 45 2.22 -6.29 7.87
C VAL A 45 1.34 -6.13 9.11
N GLU A 46 1.15 -4.90 9.60
CA GLU A 46 0.30 -4.62 10.76
C GLU A 46 -1.14 -5.09 10.53
N HIS A 47 -1.70 -4.82 9.35
CA HIS A 47 -3.05 -5.22 9.01
C HIS A 47 -3.20 -6.74 8.92
N THR A 48 -2.29 -7.41 8.21
CA THR A 48 -2.31 -8.87 8.08
C THR A 48 -2.11 -9.57 9.43
N MET A 49 -1.25 -9.02 10.30
CA MET A 49 -1.08 -9.55 11.66
C MET A 49 -2.32 -9.36 12.51
N GLU A 50 -2.99 -8.21 12.43
CA GLU A 50 -4.26 -7.99 13.16
C GLU A 50 -5.35 -8.97 12.70
N GLU A 51 -5.49 -9.16 11.39
CA GLU A 51 -6.45 -10.12 10.83
C GLU A 51 -6.13 -11.55 11.27
N HIS A 52 -4.86 -11.96 11.17
CA HIS A 52 -4.44 -13.30 11.58
C HIS A 52 -4.70 -13.57 13.07
N LEU A 53 -4.40 -12.59 13.94
CA LEU A 53 -4.69 -12.68 15.37
C LEU A 53 -6.19 -12.75 15.65
N ARG A 54 -7.03 -12.04 14.88
CA ARG A 54 -8.49 -12.13 15.01
C ARG A 54 -9.02 -13.50 14.58
N GLU A 55 -8.44 -14.12 13.57
CA GLU A 55 -8.82 -15.47 13.14
C GLU A 55 -8.43 -16.53 14.16
N GLU A 56 -7.20 -16.50 14.67
CA GLU A 56 -6.73 -17.46 15.69
C GLU A 56 -7.44 -17.29 17.03
N ARG A 57 -7.92 -16.09 17.37
CA ARG A 57 -8.76 -15.87 18.56
C ARG A 57 -10.14 -16.52 18.48
N LYS A 58 -10.63 -16.87 17.29
CA LYS A 58 -11.95 -17.51 17.17
C LYS A 58 -11.82 -18.98 17.59
N PRO A 59 -12.62 -19.46 18.56
CA PRO A 59 -12.60 -20.87 18.92
C PRO A 59 -12.97 -21.71 17.68
N LYS A 60 -12.05 -22.59 17.26
CA LYS A 60 -12.26 -23.54 16.17
C LYS A 60 -13.19 -24.65 16.68
N LEU A 61 -14.49 -24.39 16.65
CA LEU A 61 -15.51 -25.35 17.08
C LEU A 61 -15.83 -26.33 15.95
N SER A 62 -15.53 -27.61 16.15
CA SER A 62 -15.99 -28.70 15.29
C SER A 62 -17.12 -29.47 15.97
N ARG A 63 -18.16 -29.86 15.23
CA ARG A 63 -19.18 -30.79 15.73
C ARG A 63 -18.56 -32.18 15.92
N VAL A 64 -18.73 -32.77 17.10
CA VAL A 64 -18.46 -34.19 17.33
C VAL A 64 -19.55 -34.99 16.60
N LYS A 65 -19.15 -36.04 15.88
CA LYS A 65 -20.06 -36.97 15.19
C LYS A 65 -20.80 -37.86 16.18
#